data_AF-A0A415I7E3-F1
#
_entry.id   AF-A0A415I7E3-F1
#
_cell.length_a   1.000
_cell.length_b   1.000
_cell.length_c   1.000
_cell.angle_alpha   90.00
_cell.angle_beta   90.00
_cell.angle_gamma   90.00
#
_symmetry.space_group_name_H-M   'P 1'
#
loop_
_entity.id
_entity.type
_entity.pdbx_description
1 polymer ?
#
loop_
_entity_poly.entity_id
_entity_poly.type
_entity_poly.pdbx_seq_one_letter_code
_entity_poly.pdbx_strand_id
1 'polypeptide(L)'
;MKRRLNILCVIVLLVLGYSVLETTYYVGLGIKTGIEKGIDSKIDAKAKEEISNVQVVQLVPKDLGGDILIDSVYNEKTGEYVPAAYGQMIVSVNTQPSVLSRIISLLILIANYVAIIWAVVLFIRLIVSINKSDIFNWKNVRRLRRLGVLLIIGFVCTFLLAFLSFHNVEKVFSVPGYSLSMADMVHITSLVLGISALIVAEVFAIGLKMKEEQELTI
;
A
#
# COMPACT_ATOMS: atom_id res chain seq x y z
N MET A 1 9.56 7.67 -33.09
CA MET A 1 9.73 7.38 -31.64
C MET A 1 8.80 8.20 -30.73
N LYS A 2 8.66 9.53 -30.91
CA LYS A 2 7.75 10.39 -30.10
C LYS A 2 6.31 9.87 -29.94
N ARG A 3 5.72 9.33 -31.02
CA ARG A 3 4.32 8.84 -31.01
C ARG A 3 4.10 7.65 -30.05
N ARG A 4 5.04 6.71 -29.97
CA ARG A 4 4.95 5.54 -29.06
C ARG A 4 5.10 5.96 -27.58
N LEU A 5 6.02 6.89 -27.30
CA LEU A 5 6.25 7.44 -25.96
C LEU A 5 5.03 8.23 -25.45
N ASN A 6 4.40 9.03 -26.31
CA ASN A 6 3.21 9.79 -25.95
C ASN A 6 2.00 8.88 -25.69
N ILE A 7 1.84 7.78 -26.45
CA ILE A 7 0.79 6.78 -26.18
C ILE A 7 1.01 6.15 -24.80
N LEU A 8 2.24 5.75 -24.46
CA LEU A 8 2.54 5.20 -23.14
C LEU A 8 2.26 6.20 -22.00
N CYS A 9 2.60 7.48 -22.17
CA CYS A 9 2.27 8.52 -21.18
C CYS A 9 0.75 8.69 -20.99
N VAL A 10 -0.03 8.67 -22.08
CA VAL A 10 -1.50 8.77 -21.99
C VAL A 10 -2.08 7.56 -21.26
N ILE A 11 -1.59 6.35 -21.55
CA ILE A 11 -2.01 5.14 -20.84
C ILE A 11 -1.72 5.25 -19.35
N VAL A 12 -0.50 5.69 -18.97
CA VAL A 12 -0.14 5.87 -17.55
C VAL A 12 -1.06 6.89 -16.86
N LEU A 13 -1.39 8.01 -17.53
CA LEU A 13 -2.33 8.99 -16.97
C LEU A 13 -3.75 8.43 -16.83
N LEU A 14 -4.22 7.61 -17.76
CA LEU A 14 -5.53 6.95 -17.66
C LEU A 14 -5.57 5.95 -16.50
N VAL A 15 -4.51 5.13 -16.33
CA VAL A 15 -4.40 4.18 -15.21
C VAL A 15 -4.37 4.92 -13.87
N LEU A 16 -3.61 6.01 -13.77
CA LEU A 16 -3.62 6.85 -12.57
C LEU A 16 -5.01 7.46 -12.31
N GLY A 17 -5.67 7.97 -13.35
CA GLY A 17 -7.01 8.52 -13.24
C GLY A 17 -8.02 7.50 -12.73
N TYR A 18 -8.01 6.29 -13.27
CA TYR A 18 -8.85 5.19 -12.81
C TYR A 18 -8.59 4.84 -11.34
N SER A 19 -7.32 4.67 -10.96
CA SER A 19 -6.93 4.36 -9.57
C SER A 19 -7.40 5.42 -8.57
N VAL A 20 -7.27 6.70 -8.91
CA VAL A 20 -7.76 7.81 -8.07
C VAL A 20 -9.28 7.80 -7.97
N LEU A 21 -9.99 7.54 -9.08
CA LEU A 21 -11.46 7.48 -9.10
C LEU A 21 -11.99 6.33 -8.23
N GLU A 22 -11.42 5.14 -8.39
CA GLU A 22 -11.76 3.96 -7.59
C GLU A 22 -11.54 4.24 -6.10
N THR A 23 -10.37 4.76 -5.74
CA THR A 23 -10.05 5.09 -4.34
C THR A 23 -11.03 6.13 -3.78
N THR A 24 -11.33 7.18 -4.55
CA THR A 24 -12.26 8.24 -4.15
C THR A 24 -13.68 7.69 -3.95
N TYR A 25 -14.10 6.75 -4.79
CA TYR A 25 -15.41 6.09 -4.66
C TYR A 25 -15.54 5.32 -3.35
N TYR A 26 -14.56 4.47 -3.02
CA TYR A 26 -14.57 3.69 -1.77
C TYR A 26 -14.46 4.59 -0.53
N VAL A 27 -13.63 5.63 -0.57
CA VAL A 27 -13.55 6.62 0.51
C VAL A 27 -14.89 7.34 0.68
N GLY A 28 -15.53 7.74 -0.42
CA GLY A 28 -16.85 8.37 -0.40
C GLY A 28 -17.93 7.47 0.20
N LEU A 29 -17.92 6.17 -0.15
CA LEU A 29 -18.82 5.18 0.42
C LEU A 29 -18.57 4.98 1.93
N GLY A 30 -17.30 4.92 2.33
CA GLY A 30 -16.90 4.82 3.75
C GLY A 30 -17.34 6.03 4.56
N ILE A 31 -17.19 7.24 4.03
CA ILE A 31 -17.65 8.47 4.68
C ILE A 31 -19.18 8.48 4.76
N LYS A 32 -19.89 8.15 3.67
CA LYS A 32 -21.37 8.12 3.66
C LYS A 32 -21.91 7.15 4.71
N THR A 33 -21.43 5.91 4.69
CA THR A 33 -21.84 4.88 5.64
C THR A 33 -21.44 5.23 7.07
N GLY A 34 -20.28 5.87 7.27
CA GLY A 34 -19.84 6.37 8.58
C GLY A 34 -20.72 7.49 9.12
N ILE A 35 -21.16 8.43 8.27
CA ILE A 35 -22.07 9.52 8.64
C ILE A 35 -23.47 8.97 8.93
N GLU A 36 -24.00 8.09 8.07
CA GLU A 36 -25.30 7.46 8.27
C GLU A 36 -25.35 6.70 9.60
N LYS A 37 -24.35 5.84 9.86
CA LYS A 37 -24.25 5.11 11.13
C LYS A 37 -23.96 6.01 12.33
N GLY A 38 -23.25 7.13 12.15
CA GLY A 38 -22.94 8.08 13.21
C GLY A 38 -24.11 8.98 13.61
N ILE A 39 -25.02 9.27 12.67
CA ILE A 39 -26.24 10.05 12.90
C ILE A 39 -27.37 9.15 13.45
N ASP A 40 -27.43 7.89 13.03
CA ASP A 40 -28.26 6.87 13.67
C ASP A 40 -27.67 6.54 15.06
N SER A 41 -28.07 7.33 16.06
CA SER A 41 -27.66 7.28 17.47
C SER A 41 -27.96 5.97 18.23
N LYS A 42 -28.24 4.88 17.51
CA LYS A 42 -28.43 3.51 17.99
C LYS A 42 -27.22 2.61 17.74
N ILE A 43 -26.00 3.14 17.58
CA ILE A 43 -24.82 2.30 17.73
C ILE A 43 -24.70 1.95 19.22
N ASP A 44 -25.13 0.73 19.54
CA ASP A 44 -25.00 0.13 20.86
C ASP A 44 -23.53 0.25 21.32
N ALA A 45 -23.28 0.59 22.59
CA ALA A 45 -21.93 0.89 23.07
C ALA A 45 -20.94 -0.25 22.79
N LYS A 46 -21.43 -1.49 22.77
CA LYS A 46 -20.70 -2.69 22.37
C LYS A 46 -20.35 -2.74 20.89
N ALA A 47 -21.27 -2.39 19.98
CA ALA A 47 -20.99 -2.31 18.55
C ALA A 47 -19.95 -1.22 18.24
N LYS A 48 -19.98 -0.10 18.98
CA LYS A 48 -18.97 0.96 18.88
C LYS A 48 -17.59 0.48 19.34
N GLU A 49 -17.55 -0.30 20.41
CA GLU A 49 -16.31 -0.90 20.94
C GLU A 49 -15.76 -1.97 19.98
N GLU A 50 -16.64 -2.81 19.42
CA GLU A 50 -16.28 -3.84 18.43
C GLU A 50 -15.66 -3.23 17.17
N ILE A 51 -16.27 -2.16 16.63
CA ILE A 51 -15.75 -1.42 15.46
C ILE A 51 -14.42 -0.74 15.79
N SER A 52 -14.25 -0.21 17.01
CA SER A 52 -13.03 0.50 17.41
C SER A 52 -11.80 -0.41 17.59
N ASN A 53 -12.04 -1.69 17.87
CA ASN A 53 -11.02 -2.70 18.12
C ASN A 53 -10.82 -3.66 16.94
N VAL A 54 -11.36 -3.32 15.76
CA VAL A 54 -11.18 -4.13 14.55
C VAL A 54 -9.70 -4.15 14.17
N GLN A 55 -9.17 -5.36 14.06
CA GLN A 55 -7.84 -5.65 13.55
C GLN A 55 -7.95 -6.63 12.39
N VAL A 56 -7.19 -6.36 11.32
CA VAL A 56 -7.05 -7.27 10.20
C VAL A 56 -5.82 -8.12 10.48
N VAL A 57 -6.01 -9.44 10.54
CA VAL A 57 -4.93 -10.40 10.76
C VAL A 57 -4.87 -11.39 9.62
N GLN A 58 -3.64 -11.70 9.21
CA GLN A 58 -3.37 -12.77 8.27
C GLN A 58 -2.95 -14.01 9.03
N LEU A 59 -3.45 -15.15 8.55
CA LEU A 59 -3.30 -16.44 9.18
C LEU A 59 -2.68 -17.40 8.17
N VAL A 60 -1.76 -18.23 8.65
CA VAL A 60 -1.15 -19.31 7.89
C VAL A 60 -1.28 -20.61 8.69
N PRO A 61 -1.80 -21.70 8.10
CA PRO A 61 -1.86 -23.00 8.75
C PRO A 61 -0.49 -23.41 9.29
N LYS A 62 -0.42 -23.90 10.53
CA LYS A 62 0.85 -24.32 11.15
C LYS A 62 1.45 -25.54 10.47
N ASP A 63 0.62 -26.40 9.92
CA ASP A 63 1.04 -27.60 9.21
C ASP A 63 0.71 -27.47 7.71
N LEU A 64 1.70 -27.03 6.94
CA LEU A 64 1.60 -26.92 5.49
C LEU A 64 1.82 -28.27 4.78
N GLY A 65 2.24 -29.31 5.51
CA GLY A 65 2.46 -30.67 4.99
C GLY A 65 1.30 -31.64 5.26
N GLY A 66 0.37 -31.27 6.14
CA GLY A 66 -0.82 -32.04 6.52
C GLY A 66 -2.12 -31.44 5.98
N ASP A 67 -3.21 -31.52 6.75
CA ASP A 67 -4.51 -30.95 6.39
C ASP A 67 -4.46 -29.41 6.45
N ILE A 68 -4.25 -28.79 5.29
CA ILE A 68 -4.23 -27.32 5.13
C ILE A 68 -5.63 -26.73 5.40
N LEU A 69 -6.69 -27.48 5.10
CA LEU A 69 -8.09 -27.08 5.25
C LEU A 69 -8.64 -27.55 6.60
N ILE A 70 -8.20 -26.89 7.66
CA ILE A 70 -8.49 -27.26 9.06
C ILE A 70 -9.91 -26.84 9.47
N ASP A 71 -10.53 -25.92 8.73
CA ASP A 71 -11.83 -25.33 9.07
C ASP A 71 -12.90 -25.62 7.99
N SER A 72 -14.13 -25.13 8.17
CA SER A 72 -15.21 -25.25 7.19
C SER A 72 -16.11 -24.01 7.16
N VAL A 73 -16.54 -23.62 5.96
CA VAL A 73 -17.42 -22.46 5.75
C VAL A 73 -18.75 -22.94 5.17
N TYR A 74 -19.85 -22.44 5.71
CA TYR A 74 -21.19 -22.74 5.23
C TYR A 74 -21.41 -22.11 3.84
N ASN A 75 -21.76 -22.94 2.86
CA ASN A 75 -22.07 -22.48 1.51
C ASN A 75 -23.58 -22.31 1.36
N GLU A 76 -24.06 -21.07 1.35
CA GLU A 76 -25.49 -20.75 1.18
C GLU A 76 -26.09 -21.25 -0.14
N LYS A 77 -25.26 -21.49 -1.18
CA LYS A 77 -25.74 -21.96 -2.48
C LYS A 77 -26.03 -23.45 -2.50
N THR A 78 -25.23 -24.25 -1.78
CA THR A 78 -25.36 -25.71 -1.76
C THR A 78 -26.01 -26.21 -0.47
N GLY A 79 -26.07 -25.39 0.57
CA GLY A 79 -26.57 -25.78 1.90
C GLY A 79 -25.60 -26.66 2.69
N GLU A 80 -24.35 -26.80 2.23
CA GLU A 80 -23.35 -27.70 2.81
C GLU A 80 -22.13 -26.91 3.31
N TYR A 81 -21.44 -27.47 4.30
CA TYR A 81 -20.17 -26.94 4.78
C TYR A 81 -19.03 -27.41 3.88
N VAL A 82 -18.23 -26.47 3.38
CA VAL A 82 -17.08 -26.74 2.52
C VAL A 82 -15.80 -26.55 3.33
N PRO A 83 -14.83 -27.47 3.27
CA PRO A 83 -13.55 -27.32 3.97
C PRO A 83 -12.81 -26.08 3.47
N ALA A 84 -12.26 -25.31 4.41
CA ALA A 84 -11.68 -24.00 4.18
C ALA A 84 -10.47 -23.76 5.09
N ALA A 85 -9.61 -22.86 4.65
CA ALA A 85 -8.54 -22.30 5.46
C ALA A 85 -8.65 -20.78 5.41
N TYR A 86 -8.56 -20.13 6.57
CA TYR A 86 -8.58 -18.66 6.62
C TYR A 86 -7.19 -18.11 6.29
N GLY A 87 -7.10 -17.30 5.23
CA GLY A 87 -5.88 -16.54 4.92
C GLY A 87 -5.86 -15.14 5.56
N GLN A 88 -7.03 -14.50 5.66
CA GLN A 88 -7.19 -13.18 6.25
C GLN A 88 -8.51 -13.13 7.02
N MET A 89 -8.47 -12.56 8.24
CA MET A 89 -9.65 -12.36 9.08
C MET A 89 -9.69 -10.95 9.64
N ILE A 90 -10.90 -10.47 9.86
CA ILE A 90 -11.18 -9.23 10.57
C ILE A 90 -11.71 -9.63 11.94
N VAL A 91 -10.95 -9.35 13.00
CA VAL A 91 -11.30 -9.70 14.37
C VAL A 91 -11.32 -8.47 15.24
N SER A 92 -12.32 -8.37 16.11
CA SER A 92 -12.36 -7.34 17.13
C SER A 92 -11.60 -7.84 18.35
N VAL A 93 -10.38 -7.35 18.54
CA VAL A 93 -9.52 -7.72 19.68
C VAL A 93 -9.05 -6.44 20.35
N ASN A 94 -9.33 -6.33 21.65
CA ASN A 94 -8.84 -5.20 22.43
C ASN A 94 -7.35 -5.34 22.69
N THR A 95 -6.54 -4.81 21.78
CA THR A 95 -5.07 -4.87 21.85
C THR A 95 -4.47 -3.88 22.85
N GLN A 96 -5.30 -3.05 23.52
CA GLN A 96 -4.92 -1.95 24.42
C GLN A 96 -3.53 -1.34 24.10
N PRO A 97 -3.31 -0.83 22.87
CA PRO A 97 -1.99 -0.38 22.47
C PRO A 97 -1.58 0.84 23.32
N SER A 98 -0.32 0.86 23.75
CA SER A 98 0.22 1.95 24.56
C SER A 98 -0.01 3.31 23.88
N VAL A 99 -0.24 4.37 24.67
CA VAL A 99 -0.46 5.73 24.16
C VAL A 99 0.68 6.18 23.24
N LEU A 100 1.93 5.82 23.58
CA LEU A 100 3.11 6.07 22.75
C LEU A 100 3.01 5.38 21.38
N SER A 101 2.66 4.09 21.34
CA SER A 101 2.50 3.37 20.06
C SER A 101 1.41 3.98 19.18
N ARG A 102 0.31 4.48 19.77
CA ARG A 102 -0.75 5.19 19.03
C ARG A 102 -0.23 6.48 18.41
N ILE A 103 0.52 7.28 19.17
CA ILE A 103 1.10 8.55 18.69
C ILE A 103 2.11 8.27 17.56
N ILE A 104 3.00 7.30 17.76
CA ILE A 104 4.01 6.92 16.75
C ILE A 104 3.32 6.45 15.46
N SER A 105 2.34 5.55 15.56
CA SER A 105 1.58 5.07 14.41
C SER A 105 0.87 6.21 13.66
N LEU A 106 0.31 7.17 14.39
CA LEU A 106 -0.35 8.33 13.79
C LEU A 106 0.64 9.25 13.07
N LEU A 107 1.83 9.47 13.64
CA LEU A 107 2.91 10.23 12.98
C LEU A 107 3.42 9.52 11.72
N ILE A 108 3.62 8.20 11.78
CA ILE A 108 4.02 7.38 10.63
C ILE A 108 2.96 7.47 9.52
N LEU A 109 1.67 7.42 9.88
CA LEU A 109 0.56 7.51 8.93
C LEU A 109 0.56 8.86 8.20
N ILE A 110 0.70 9.97 8.94
CA ILE A 110 0.76 11.32 8.36
C ILE A 110 1.99 11.45 7.45
N ALA A 111 3.16 11.00 7.91
CA ALA A 111 4.38 11.06 7.12
C ALA A 111 4.26 10.25 5.81
N ASN A 112 3.68 9.05 5.88
CA ASN A 112 3.44 8.20 4.71
C ASN A 112 2.48 8.90 3.72
N TYR A 113 1.40 9.51 4.21
CA TYR A 113 0.45 10.22 3.37
C TYR A 113 1.09 11.39 2.61
N VAL A 114 1.92 12.20 3.31
CA VAL A 114 2.69 13.28 2.69
C VAL A 114 3.67 12.75 1.65
N ALA A 115 4.35 11.63 1.95
CA ALA A 115 5.28 11.00 1.02
C ALA A 115 4.59 10.53 -0.27
N ILE A 116 3.40 9.92 -0.15
CA ILE A 116 2.59 9.47 -1.29
C ILE A 116 2.17 10.65 -2.17
N ILE A 117 1.61 11.72 -1.58
CA ILE A 117 1.22 12.91 -2.34
C ILE A 117 2.42 13.48 -3.10
N TRP A 118 3.55 13.60 -2.43
CA TRP A 118 4.77 14.12 -3.04
C TRP A 118 5.31 13.22 -4.15
N ALA A 119 5.26 11.89 -3.97
CA ALA A 119 5.63 10.92 -4.99
C ALA A 119 4.75 11.06 -6.25
N VAL A 120 3.43 11.17 -6.09
CA VAL A 120 2.49 11.39 -7.21
C VAL A 120 2.81 12.69 -7.95
N VAL A 121 3.04 13.80 -7.23
CA VAL A 121 3.41 15.09 -7.84
C VAL A 121 4.71 14.98 -8.64
N LEU A 122 5.74 14.31 -8.10
CA LEU A 122 7.00 14.10 -8.80
C LEU A 122 6.83 13.23 -10.04
N PHE A 123 6.00 12.18 -9.96
CA PHE A 123 5.71 11.29 -11.07
C PHE A 123 4.98 12.02 -12.21
N ILE A 124 3.95 12.81 -11.90
CA ILE A 124 3.25 13.64 -12.89
C ILE A 124 4.22 14.64 -13.55
N ARG A 125 5.06 15.33 -12.75
CA ARG A 125 6.06 16.27 -13.28
C ARG A 125 7.07 15.59 -14.20
N LEU A 126 7.42 14.33 -13.92
CA LEU A 126 8.30 13.52 -14.75
C LEU A 126 7.62 13.16 -16.08
N ILE A 127 6.37 12.68 -16.05
CA ILE A 127 5.56 12.40 -17.25
C ILE A 127 5.43 13.64 -18.14
N VAL A 128 5.12 14.80 -17.55
CA VAL A 128 4.99 16.06 -18.30
C VAL A 128 6.30 16.44 -18.98
N SER A 129 7.45 16.24 -18.32
CA SER A 129 8.76 16.51 -18.94
C SER A 129 9.05 15.58 -20.11
N ILE A 130 8.71 14.29 -19.96
CA ILE A 130 8.84 13.28 -21.01
C ILE A 130 7.97 13.65 -22.23
N ASN A 131 6.72 14.05 -22.01
CA ASN A 131 5.81 14.45 -23.08
C ASN A 131 6.29 15.72 -23.83
N LYS A 132 6.93 16.66 -23.11
CA LYS A 132 7.60 17.83 -23.72
C LYS A 132 8.86 17.47 -24.51
N SER A 133 9.20 16.18 -24.65
CA SER A 133 10.43 15.67 -25.29
C SER A 133 11.73 16.09 -24.59
N ASP A 134 11.65 16.68 -23.39
CA ASP A 134 12.80 16.99 -22.52
C ASP A 134 12.99 15.82 -21.55
N ILE A 135 13.46 14.69 -22.11
CA ILE A 135 13.60 13.42 -21.40
C ILE A 135 14.92 13.41 -20.60
N PHE A 136 16.04 13.68 -21.31
CA PHE A 136 17.39 13.67 -20.75
C PHE A 136 17.73 15.04 -20.17
N ASN A 137 17.36 15.23 -18.91
CA ASN A 137 17.71 16.41 -18.12
C ASN A 137 18.08 15.98 -16.70
N TRP A 138 19.16 16.54 -16.14
CA TRP A 138 19.56 16.32 -14.74
C TRP A 138 18.43 16.60 -13.74
N LYS A 139 17.51 17.52 -14.07
CA LYS A 139 16.30 17.77 -13.28
C LYS A 139 15.41 16.53 -13.20
N ASN A 140 15.24 15.78 -14.29
CA ASN A 140 14.42 14.56 -14.31
C ASN A 140 15.11 13.40 -13.62
N VAL A 141 16.44 13.27 -13.75
CA VAL A 141 17.23 12.32 -12.95
C VAL A 141 17.01 12.56 -11.46
N ARG A 142 17.10 13.81 -11.00
CA ARG A 142 16.89 14.16 -9.59
C ARG A 142 15.45 13.93 -9.12
N ARG A 143 14.46 14.20 -9.97
CA ARG A 143 13.04 13.87 -9.70
C ARG A 143 12.85 12.37 -9.54
N LEU A 144 13.46 11.57 -10.41
CA LEU A 144 13.36 10.11 -10.38
C LEU A 144 14.07 9.49 -9.17
N ARG A 145 15.25 10.00 -8.80
CA ARG A 145 15.93 9.62 -7.54
C ARG A 145 15.04 9.91 -6.32
N ARG A 146 14.48 11.12 -6.24
CA ARG A 146 13.57 11.50 -5.14
C ARG A 146 12.32 10.62 -5.12
N LEU A 147 11.74 10.32 -6.28
CA LEU A 147 10.60 9.41 -6.41
C LEU A 147 10.94 8.03 -5.83
N GLY A 148 12.05 7.43 -6.23
CA GLY A 148 12.50 6.13 -5.72
C GLY A 148 12.69 6.12 -4.21
N VAL A 149 13.35 7.14 -3.66
CA VAL A 149 13.54 7.30 -2.21
C VAL A 149 12.20 7.43 -1.47
N LEU A 150 11.24 8.20 -2.00
CA LEU A 150 9.93 8.35 -1.36
C LEU A 150 9.13 7.05 -1.34
N LEU A 151 9.21 6.25 -2.40
CA LEU A 151 8.56 4.93 -2.46
C LEU A 151 9.17 3.97 -1.43
N ILE A 152 10.50 4.00 -1.26
CA ILE A 152 11.18 3.20 -0.23
C ILE A 152 10.80 3.68 1.18
N ILE A 153 10.77 4.99 1.42
CA ILE A 153 10.33 5.54 2.71
C ILE A 153 8.87 5.12 2.99
N GLY A 154 7.99 5.21 1.98
CA GLY A 154 6.60 4.77 2.11
C GLY A 154 6.48 3.29 2.47
N PHE A 155 7.28 2.42 1.84
CA PHE A 155 7.38 1.01 2.21
C PHE A 155 7.84 0.81 3.66
N VAL A 156 8.87 1.53 4.10
CA VAL A 156 9.36 1.42 5.50
C VAL A 156 8.29 1.89 6.48
N CYS A 157 7.56 2.96 6.17
CA CYS A 157 6.46 3.43 7.00
C CYS A 157 5.33 2.40 7.12
N THR A 158 4.89 1.80 6.01
CA THR A 158 3.84 0.77 6.04
C THR A 158 4.31 -0.49 6.75
N PHE A 159 5.56 -0.90 6.53
CA PHE A 159 6.18 -2.02 7.24
C PHE A 159 6.23 -1.79 8.75
N LEU A 160 6.67 -0.62 9.21
CA LEU A 160 6.72 -0.28 10.64
C LEU A 160 5.32 -0.26 11.27
N LEU A 161 4.32 0.26 10.54
CA LEU A 161 2.93 0.27 11.00
C LEU A 161 2.37 -1.15 11.13
N ALA A 162 2.60 -2.00 10.13
CA ALA A 162 2.23 -3.41 10.17
C ALA A 162 2.94 -4.14 11.31
N PHE A 163 4.24 -3.87 11.51
CA PHE A 163 5.05 -4.45 12.57
C PHE A 163 4.50 -4.14 13.97
N LEU A 164 4.20 -2.86 14.22
CA LEU A 164 3.58 -2.44 15.47
C LEU A 164 2.21 -3.06 15.67
N SER A 165 1.40 -3.13 14.62
CA SER A 165 0.06 -3.73 14.67
C SER A 165 0.12 -5.21 15.05
N PHE A 166 0.91 -5.98 14.32
CA PHE A 166 1.08 -7.41 14.58
C PHE A 166 1.61 -7.69 15.99
N HIS A 167 2.62 -6.94 16.45
CA HIS A 167 3.19 -7.15 17.78
C HIS A 167 2.16 -6.88 18.90
N ASN A 168 1.18 -6.01 18.65
CA ASN A 168 0.08 -5.79 19.58
C ASN A 168 -0.98 -6.90 19.48
N VAL A 169 -1.26 -7.42 18.28
CA VAL A 169 -2.25 -8.48 18.09
C VAL A 169 -1.75 -9.83 18.57
N GLU A 170 -0.49 -10.19 18.29
CA GLU A 170 0.13 -11.46 18.70
C GLU A 170 0.10 -11.67 20.22
N LYS A 171 0.13 -10.60 21.01
CA LYS A 171 0.04 -10.67 22.48
C LYS A 171 -1.33 -11.08 22.99
N VAL A 172 -2.39 -10.83 22.24
CA VAL A 172 -3.78 -10.92 22.71
C VAL A 172 -4.60 -11.92 21.89
N PHE A 173 -4.13 -12.31 20.71
CA PHE A 173 -4.87 -13.13 19.78
C PHE A 173 -4.04 -14.33 19.31
N SER A 174 -4.59 -15.52 19.46
CA SER A 174 -4.05 -16.75 18.90
C SER A 174 -5.19 -17.63 18.41
N VAL A 175 -5.00 -18.28 17.27
CA VAL A 175 -5.98 -19.19 16.69
C VAL A 175 -5.40 -20.61 16.70
N PRO A 176 -6.12 -21.62 17.24
CA PRO A 176 -5.68 -23.00 17.17
C PRO A 176 -5.46 -23.43 15.71
N GLY A 177 -4.36 -24.14 15.43
CA GLY A 177 -4.03 -24.60 14.07
C GLY A 177 -3.46 -23.53 13.12
N TYR A 178 -3.52 -22.24 13.46
CA TYR A 178 -2.98 -21.16 12.63
C TYR A 178 -1.87 -20.36 13.34
N SER A 179 -0.94 -19.88 12.54
CA SER A 179 0.07 -18.90 12.92
C SER A 179 -0.32 -17.54 12.37
N LEU A 180 -0.07 -16.48 13.15
CA LEU A 180 -0.20 -15.12 12.63
C LEU A 180 0.93 -14.85 11.65
N SER A 181 0.58 -14.27 10.51
CA SER A 181 1.54 -13.91 9.47
C SER A 181 1.49 -12.42 9.17
N MET A 182 2.65 -11.89 8.79
CA MET A 182 2.81 -10.57 8.18
C MET A 182 2.66 -10.61 6.66
N ALA A 183 2.52 -11.82 6.09
CA ALA A 183 2.48 -12.04 4.66
C ALA A 183 1.24 -11.39 4.05
N ASP A 184 1.46 -10.37 3.24
CA ASP A 184 0.47 -9.46 2.64
C ASP A 184 0.04 -8.25 3.51
N MET A 185 0.63 -8.04 4.70
CA MET A 185 0.44 -6.78 5.44
C MET A 185 1.24 -5.62 4.83
N VAL A 186 2.23 -5.93 3.99
CA VAL A 186 3.16 -4.96 3.42
C VAL A 186 3.27 -5.15 1.92
N HIS A 187 3.06 -4.08 1.16
CA HIS A 187 3.14 -4.09 -0.29
C HIS A 187 4.59 -4.08 -0.79
N ILE A 188 5.19 -5.26 -0.95
CA ILE A 188 6.55 -5.45 -1.50
C ILE A 188 6.71 -4.77 -2.86
N THR A 189 5.63 -4.67 -3.63
CA THR A 189 5.59 -3.95 -4.92
C THR A 189 6.07 -2.51 -4.81
N SER A 190 5.79 -1.81 -3.72
CA SER A 190 6.26 -0.43 -3.50
C SER A 190 7.78 -0.34 -3.37
N LEU A 191 8.40 -1.30 -2.69
CA LEU A 191 9.85 -1.43 -2.59
C LEU A 191 10.48 -1.73 -3.95
N VAL A 192 9.91 -2.70 -4.68
CA VAL A 192 10.38 -3.06 -6.03
C VAL A 192 10.31 -1.87 -6.98
N LEU A 193 9.21 -1.12 -6.97
CA LEU A 193 9.04 0.10 -7.76
C LEU A 193 10.03 1.20 -7.35
N GLY A 194 10.26 1.37 -6.04
CA GLY A 194 11.23 2.33 -5.52
C GLY A 194 12.66 2.03 -5.99
N ILE A 195 13.10 0.78 -5.86
CA ILE A 195 14.42 0.32 -6.32
C ILE A 195 14.53 0.45 -7.83
N SER A 196 13.49 0.04 -8.58
CA SER A 196 13.45 0.16 -10.04
C SER A 196 13.59 1.62 -10.48
N ALA A 197 12.92 2.55 -9.81
CA ALA A 197 13.03 3.98 -10.09
C ALA A 197 14.46 4.49 -9.85
N LEU A 198 15.14 4.04 -8.79
CA LEU A 198 16.55 4.40 -8.54
C LEU A 198 17.48 3.88 -9.63
N ILE A 199 17.31 2.62 -10.05
CA ILE A 199 18.10 2.02 -11.13
C ILE A 199 17.91 2.82 -12.43
N VAL A 200 16.66 3.10 -12.80
CA VAL A 200 16.36 3.89 -14.01
C VAL A 200 16.96 5.30 -13.90
N ALA A 201 16.98 5.91 -12.70
CA ALA A 201 17.62 7.20 -12.51
C ALA A 201 19.13 7.17 -12.77
N GLU A 202 19.83 6.11 -12.34
CA GLU A 202 21.26 5.96 -12.61
C GLU A 202 21.54 5.70 -14.09
N VAL A 203 20.74 4.87 -14.76
CA VAL A 203 20.84 4.66 -16.21
C VAL A 203 20.66 5.98 -16.97
N PHE A 204 19.71 6.82 -16.56
CA PHE A 204 19.51 8.15 -17.15
C PHE A 204 20.69 9.09 -16.88
N ALA A 205 21.28 9.04 -15.69
CA ALA A 205 22.45 9.85 -15.34
C ALA A 205 23.69 9.49 -16.18
N ILE A 206 23.92 8.18 -16.40
CA ILE A 206 25.00 7.69 -17.27
C ILE A 206 24.75 8.13 -18.72
N GLY A 207 23.52 7.94 -19.23
CA GLY A 207 23.16 8.35 -20.59
C GLY A 207 23.32 9.86 -20.83
N LEU A 208 23.05 10.69 -19.81
CA LEU A 208 23.28 12.14 -19.85
C LEU A 208 24.78 12.48 -19.92
N LYS A 209 25.61 11.85 -19.08
CA LYS A 209 27.07 12.06 -19.13
C LYS A 209 27.66 11.67 -20.48
N MET A 210 27.26 10.52 -21.02
CA MET A 210 27.74 10.07 -22.34
C MET A 210 27.35 11.05 -23.45
N LYS A 211 26.16 11.65 -23.38
CA LYS A 211 25.72 12.67 -24.33
C LYS A 211 26.54 13.96 -24.21
N GLU A 212 26.83 14.41 -22.99
CA GLU A 212 27.66 15.59 -22.73
C GLU A 212 29.10 15.38 -23.23
N GLU A 213 29.68 14.20 -23.01
CA GLU A 213 31.03 13.85 -23.50
C GLU A 213 31.11 13.82 -25.03
N GLN A 214 30.05 13.32 -25.71
CA GLN A 214 29.97 13.33 -27.18
C GLN A 214 29.79 14.75 -27.76
N GLU A 215 29.07 15.64 -27.08
CA GLU A 215 28.93 17.04 -27.51
C GLU A 215 30.22 17.86 -27.31
N LEU A 216 31.10 17.46 -26.37
CA LEU A 216 32.37 18.13 -26.10
C LEU A 216 33.53 17.73 -27.02
N THR A 217 33.39 16.60 -27.73
CA THR A 217 34.42 16.06 -28.63
C THR A 217 34.25 16.48 -30.10
N ILE A 218 33.13 17.11 -30.44
CA ILE A 218 32.81 17.66 -31.77
C ILE A 218 33.00 19.17 -31.75
#